data_AF-A0A847FCE7-F1
#
_entry.id   AF-A0A847FCE7-F1
#
_cell.length_a   1.000
_cell.length_b   1.000
_cell.length_c   1.000
_cell.angle_alpha   90.00
_cell.angle_beta   90.00
_cell.angle_gamma   90.00
#
_symmetry.space_group_name_H-M   'P 1'
#
loop_
_entity.id
_entity.type
_entity.pdbx_description
1 polymer ?
#
loop_
_entity_poly.entity_id
_entity_poly.type
_entity_poly.pdbx_seq_one_letter_code
_entity_poly.pdbx_strand_id
1 'polypeptide(L)'
;MNLKNYLKFNPVHWSLLLFVIAHLLVFLVVTRMDPFFEEKEIYVPSQPSEEVIWWPGEITTPSGDIIEAPAYSSAGPVVIYIIAVAVILGLVLFFIPLWALKILLRVLFAALFGWGAFVISVFYLPYQAAIAIAVMLGVIWFAKPFVWLHNLALVAALAAVASVFGRFISPWTAMVIILALAVYDFLAVRFGFMTWMADRLAKSDTLPAIVIPKDHHGWKLNLKKEGITDILESKSDARSYSI
;
A
#
# COMPACT_ATOMS: atom_id res chain seq x y z
N MET A 1 41.55 10.76 11.30
CA MET A 1 40.64 9.73 10.76
C MET A 1 39.29 10.41 10.50
N ASN A 2 38.92 10.63 9.23
CA ASN A 2 37.84 11.56 8.87
C ASN A 2 36.49 10.81 8.78
N LEU A 3 35.64 11.01 9.79
CA LEU A 3 34.35 10.32 9.98
C LEU A 3 33.34 10.56 8.83
N LYS A 4 33.58 11.58 7.99
CA LYS A 4 32.73 11.95 6.84
C LYS A 4 32.71 10.91 5.71
N ASN A 5 33.76 10.09 5.56
CA ASN A 5 33.86 9.18 4.41
C ASN A 5 33.13 7.84 4.60
N TYR A 6 32.71 7.50 5.81
CA TYR A 6 31.94 6.26 6.09
C TYR A 6 30.43 6.44 5.92
N LEU A 7 29.93 7.68 5.88
CA LEU A 7 28.54 8.00 5.52
C LEU A 7 28.40 8.20 4.01
N LYS A 8 28.98 7.30 3.21
CA LYS A 8 28.56 7.22 1.80
C LYS A 8 27.11 6.76 1.78
N PHE A 9 26.24 7.61 1.25
CA PHE A 9 24.80 7.40 1.15
C PHE A 9 24.52 6.18 0.26
N ASN A 10 24.45 4.98 0.85
CA ASN A 10 24.20 3.77 0.10
C ASN A 10 22.69 3.45 0.13
N PRO A 11 22.00 3.50 -1.02
CA PRO A 11 20.55 3.25 -1.08
C PRO A 11 20.16 1.86 -0.56
N VAL A 12 21.07 0.88 -0.64
CA VAL A 12 20.82 -0.49 -0.13
C VAL A 12 20.64 -0.50 1.39
N HIS A 13 21.43 0.31 2.13
CA HIS A 13 21.33 0.35 3.59
C HIS A 13 20.01 0.99 4.04
N TRP A 14 19.56 2.02 3.33
CA TRP A 14 18.26 2.64 3.58
C TRP A 14 17.10 1.71 3.23
N SER A 15 17.20 0.98 2.13
CA SER A 15 16.20 -0.04 1.77
C SER A 15 16.09 -1.11 2.84
N LEU A 16 17.23 -1.65 3.31
CA LEU A 16 17.27 -2.64 4.38
C LEU A 16 16.68 -2.09 5.69
N LEU A 17 17.01 -0.85 6.05
CA LEU A 17 16.46 -0.18 7.22
C LEU A 17 14.94 -0.02 7.11
N LEU A 18 14.42 0.43 5.97
CA LEU A 18 12.97 0.55 5.74
C LEU A 18 12.28 -0.81 5.80
N PHE A 19 12.91 -1.87 5.26
CA PHE A 19 12.41 -3.23 5.35
C PHE A 19 12.28 -3.71 6.79
N VAL A 20 13.31 -3.48 7.62
CA VAL A 20 13.27 -3.83 9.05
C VAL A 20 12.20 -3.03 9.78
N ILE A 21 12.10 -1.71 9.54
CA ILE A 21 11.05 -0.86 10.13
C ILE A 21 9.66 -1.37 9.74
N ALA A 22 9.43 -1.72 8.48
CA ALA A 22 8.16 -2.23 8.02
C ALA A 22 7.74 -3.49 8.80
N HIS A 23 8.67 -4.45 8.98
CA HIS A 23 8.40 -5.66 9.75
C HIS A 23 8.10 -5.37 11.22
N LEU A 24 8.88 -4.47 11.84
CA LEU A 24 8.63 -4.05 13.21
C LEU A 24 7.24 -3.43 13.36
N LEU A 25 6.80 -2.60 12.41
CA LEU A 25 5.44 -2.02 12.41
C LEU A 25 4.36 -3.09 12.23
N VAL A 26 4.57 -4.07 11.34
CA VAL A 26 3.63 -5.19 11.19
C VAL A 26 3.50 -5.97 12.49
N PHE A 27 4.61 -6.35 13.13
CA PHE A 27 4.58 -7.07 14.41
C PHE A 27 3.92 -6.25 15.51
N LEU A 28 4.22 -4.95 15.58
CA LEU A 28 3.60 -4.02 16.51
C LEU A 28 2.07 -4.04 16.36
N VAL A 29 1.55 -3.97 15.13
CA VAL A 29 0.11 -4.03 14.90
C VAL A 29 -0.47 -5.42 15.21
N VAL A 30 0.07 -6.47 14.59
CA VAL A 30 -0.51 -7.82 14.66
C VAL A 30 -0.58 -8.34 16.09
N THR A 31 0.44 -8.09 16.92
CA THR A 31 0.47 -8.55 18.32
C THR A 31 -0.58 -7.87 19.20
N ARG A 32 -1.14 -6.73 18.77
CA ARG A 32 -2.20 -6.02 19.51
C ARG A 32 -3.59 -6.18 18.93
N MET A 33 -3.72 -6.78 17.76
CA MET A 33 -5.04 -7.00 17.12
C MET A 33 -5.93 -7.92 17.97
N ASP A 34 -5.44 -9.11 18.35
CA ASP A 34 -6.25 -10.07 19.12
C ASP A 34 -6.70 -9.51 20.49
N PRO A 35 -5.80 -8.97 21.34
CA PRO A 35 -6.22 -8.40 22.62
C PRO A 35 -7.22 -7.25 22.47
N PHE A 36 -7.07 -6.42 21.43
CA PHE A 36 -7.99 -5.31 21.18
C PHE A 36 -9.38 -5.80 20.78
N PHE A 37 -9.48 -6.84 19.95
CA PHE A 37 -10.76 -7.40 19.56
C PHE A 37 -11.47 -8.07 20.73
N GLU A 38 -10.73 -8.79 21.58
CA GLU A 38 -11.26 -9.37 22.82
C GLU A 38 -11.78 -8.28 23.77
N GLU A 39 -11.01 -7.21 24.00
CA GLU A 39 -11.41 -6.10 24.89
C GLU A 39 -12.67 -5.37 24.38
N LYS A 40 -12.84 -5.27 23.06
CA LYS A 40 -13.99 -4.60 22.44
C LYS A 40 -15.15 -5.55 22.12
N GLU A 41 -15.05 -6.81 22.52
CA GLU A 41 -16.03 -7.86 22.23
C GLU A 41 -16.32 -7.98 20.71
N ILE A 42 -15.32 -7.70 19.88
CA ILE A 42 -15.41 -7.77 18.43
C ILE A 42 -15.16 -9.21 18.01
N TYR A 43 -16.22 -9.90 17.60
CA TYR A 43 -16.09 -11.23 17.02
C TYR A 43 -15.52 -11.13 15.59
N VAL A 44 -14.31 -11.66 15.40
CA VAL A 44 -13.74 -11.88 14.07
C VAL A 44 -13.95 -13.35 13.71
N PRO A 45 -14.71 -13.67 12.66
CA PRO A 45 -14.94 -15.05 12.27
C PRO A 45 -13.62 -15.75 11.91
N SER A 46 -13.47 -17.00 12.37
CA SER A 46 -12.33 -17.84 12.01
C SER A 46 -12.35 -18.14 10.51
N GLN A 47 -11.18 -18.10 9.88
CA GLN A 47 -11.05 -18.48 8.47
C GLN A 47 -11.38 -19.97 8.31
N PRO A 48 -12.15 -20.37 7.26
CA PRO A 48 -12.48 -21.76 7.04
C PRO A 48 -11.21 -22.59 6.78
N SER A 49 -11.18 -23.81 7.32
CA SER A 49 -10.06 -24.77 7.18
C SER A 49 -10.10 -25.56 5.86
N GLU A 50 -11.20 -25.46 5.11
CA GLU A 50 -11.43 -26.17 3.86
C GLU A 50 -10.75 -25.49 2.66
N GLU A 51 -10.62 -26.25 1.56
CA GLU A 51 -10.10 -25.77 0.28
C GLU A 51 -10.94 -24.60 -0.29
N VAL A 52 -10.33 -23.80 -1.16
CA VAL A 52 -10.95 -22.60 -1.72
C VAL A 52 -12.25 -22.94 -2.46
N ILE A 53 -13.36 -22.44 -1.94
CA ILE A 53 -14.67 -22.52 -2.58
C ILE A 53 -14.70 -21.56 -3.77
N TRP A 54 -14.76 -22.10 -4.99
CA TRP A 54 -14.76 -21.28 -6.22
C TRP A 54 -16.10 -20.60 -6.47
N TRP A 55 -17.21 -21.27 -6.16
CA TRP A 55 -18.57 -20.77 -6.38
C TRP A 55 -19.41 -20.96 -5.12
N PRO A 56 -20.42 -20.11 -4.87
CA PRO A 56 -21.33 -20.31 -3.74
C PRO A 56 -21.89 -21.73 -3.75
N GLY A 57 -21.97 -22.36 -2.59
CA GLY A 57 -22.39 -23.75 -2.46
C GLY A 57 -22.56 -24.17 -1.00
N GLU A 58 -23.02 -25.38 -0.78
CA GLU A 58 -23.23 -25.90 0.57
C GLU A 58 -21.90 -26.13 1.29
N ILE A 59 -21.77 -25.62 2.52
CA ILE A 59 -20.64 -25.87 3.42
C ILE A 59 -21.13 -26.41 4.76
N THR A 60 -20.35 -27.32 5.33
CA THR A 60 -20.58 -27.87 6.67
C THR A 60 -19.85 -27.05 7.72
N THR A 61 -20.58 -26.48 8.66
CA THR A 61 -20.00 -25.79 9.82
C THR A 61 -19.31 -26.79 10.77
N PRO A 62 -18.39 -26.33 11.65
CA PRO A 62 -17.84 -27.17 12.72
C PRO A 62 -18.90 -27.78 13.65
N SER A 63 -20.08 -27.17 13.71
CA SER A 63 -21.26 -27.62 14.46
C SER A 63 -22.03 -28.74 13.76
N GLY A 64 -21.69 -29.08 12.51
CA GLY A 64 -22.37 -30.07 11.68
C GLY A 64 -23.55 -29.52 10.87
N ASP A 65 -23.86 -28.23 11.00
CA ASP A 65 -24.93 -27.58 10.24
C ASP A 65 -24.48 -27.31 8.80
N ILE A 66 -25.33 -27.65 7.83
CA ILE A 66 -25.12 -27.32 6.42
C ILE A 66 -25.67 -25.90 6.19
N ILE A 67 -24.79 -24.97 5.86
CA ILE A 67 -25.14 -23.60 5.50
C ILE A 67 -24.70 -23.32 4.06
N GLU A 68 -25.44 -22.49 3.34
CA GLU A 68 -24.96 -22.00 2.04
C GLU A 68 -23.80 -21.02 2.26
N ALA A 69 -22.65 -21.34 1.68
CA ALA A 69 -21.51 -20.43 1.63
C ALA A 69 -21.91 -19.18 0.85
N PRO A 70 -21.93 -18.01 1.50
CA PRO A 70 -22.37 -16.79 0.86
C PRO A 70 -21.32 -16.31 -0.16
N ALA A 71 -21.78 -15.66 -1.22
CA ALA A 71 -20.95 -15.28 -2.37
C ALA A 71 -19.72 -14.42 -2.04
N TYR A 72 -19.72 -13.71 -0.91
CA TYR A 72 -18.56 -12.94 -0.42
C TYR A 72 -17.41 -13.80 0.10
N SER A 73 -17.65 -15.09 0.36
CA SER A 73 -16.65 -16.05 0.84
C SER A 73 -16.08 -16.94 -0.27
N SER A 74 -16.56 -16.81 -1.51
CA SER A 74 -16.15 -17.63 -2.66
C SER A 74 -15.15 -16.91 -3.56
N ALA A 75 -14.14 -17.62 -4.07
CA ALA A 75 -13.05 -17.05 -4.85
C ALA A 75 -13.46 -16.55 -6.25
N GLY A 76 -14.39 -17.23 -6.93
CA GLY A 76 -14.86 -16.86 -8.27
C GLY A 76 -15.45 -15.45 -8.32
N PRO A 77 -16.47 -15.13 -7.50
CA PRO A 77 -17.01 -13.78 -7.38
C PRO A 77 -15.96 -12.72 -7.03
N VAL A 78 -15.01 -13.04 -6.15
CA VAL A 78 -13.91 -12.13 -5.78
C VAL A 78 -13.00 -11.85 -6.98
N VAL A 79 -12.62 -12.86 -7.75
CA VAL A 79 -11.80 -12.70 -8.96
C VAL A 79 -12.54 -11.88 -10.02
N ILE A 80 -13.82 -12.16 -10.26
CA ILE A 80 -14.65 -11.38 -11.18
C ILE A 80 -14.70 -9.91 -10.72
N TYR A 81 -14.92 -9.67 -9.43
CA TYR A 81 -14.93 -8.33 -8.87
C TYR A 81 -13.59 -7.61 -9.09
N ILE A 82 -12.46 -8.26 -8.82
CA ILE A 82 -11.12 -7.67 -9.03
C ILE A 82 -10.92 -7.29 -10.51
N ILE A 83 -11.28 -8.18 -11.44
CA ILE A 83 -11.16 -7.91 -12.88
C ILE A 83 -12.08 -6.78 -13.31
N ALA A 84 -13.34 -6.80 -12.86
CA ALA A 84 -14.32 -5.75 -13.17
C ALA A 84 -13.85 -4.38 -12.65
N VAL A 85 -13.36 -4.32 -11.41
CA VAL A 85 -12.79 -3.10 -10.84
C VAL A 85 -11.56 -2.65 -11.62
N ALA A 86 -10.67 -3.55 -12.02
CA ALA A 86 -9.49 -3.21 -12.81
C ALA A 86 -9.87 -2.61 -14.18
N VAL A 87 -10.86 -3.19 -14.86
CA VAL A 87 -11.38 -2.67 -16.14
C VAL A 87 -12.03 -1.30 -15.94
N ILE A 88 -12.90 -1.15 -14.94
CA ILE A 88 -13.54 0.12 -14.62
C ILE A 88 -12.49 1.18 -14.30
N LEU A 89 -11.50 0.85 -13.47
CA LEU A 89 -10.41 1.75 -13.11
C LEU A 89 -9.60 2.15 -14.35
N GLY A 90 -9.29 1.20 -15.24
CA GLY A 90 -8.63 1.49 -16.51
C GLY A 90 -9.42 2.46 -17.39
N LEU A 91 -10.73 2.25 -17.52
CA LEU A 91 -11.62 3.14 -18.28
C LEU A 91 -11.73 4.53 -17.64
N VAL A 92 -11.94 4.59 -16.33
CA VAL A 92 -12.02 5.83 -15.57
C VAL A 92 -10.71 6.61 -15.71
N LEU A 93 -9.57 5.95 -15.54
CA LEU A 93 -8.26 6.58 -15.72
C LEU A 93 -8.02 7.01 -17.17
N PHE A 94 -8.60 6.35 -18.17
CA PHE A 94 -8.52 6.77 -19.56
C PHE A 94 -9.24 8.11 -19.80
N PHE A 95 -10.45 8.29 -19.25
CA PHE A 95 -11.26 9.49 -19.48
C PHE A 95 -10.93 10.68 -18.55
N ILE A 96 -10.34 10.44 -17.37
CA ILE A 96 -10.02 11.52 -16.43
C ILE A 96 -8.92 12.44 -16.99
N PRO A 97 -9.07 13.77 -16.94
CA PRO A 97 -8.01 14.71 -17.32
C PRO A 97 -6.87 14.73 -16.28
N LEU A 98 -5.65 15.05 -16.72
CA LEU A 98 -4.43 14.96 -15.88
C LEU A 98 -4.49 15.79 -14.57
N TRP A 99 -5.15 16.95 -14.59
CA TRP A 99 -5.29 17.78 -13.38
C TRP A 99 -6.16 17.09 -12.31
N ALA A 100 -7.23 16.43 -12.73
CA ALA A 100 -8.11 15.68 -11.84
C ALA A 100 -7.43 14.40 -11.35
N LEU A 101 -6.62 13.74 -12.20
CA LEU A 101 -5.80 12.61 -11.79
C LEU A 101 -4.80 12.99 -10.68
N LYS A 102 -4.13 14.14 -10.81
CA LYS A 102 -3.20 14.66 -9.80
C LYS A 102 -3.90 14.92 -8.45
N ILE A 103 -5.11 15.48 -8.47
CA ILE A 103 -5.89 15.71 -7.24
C ILE A 103 -6.36 14.38 -6.65
N LEU A 104 -6.91 13.50 -7.48
CA LEU A 104 -7.41 12.19 -7.06
C LEU A 104 -6.31 11.38 -6.36
N LEU A 105 -5.13 11.27 -6.97
CA LEU A 105 -4.00 10.53 -6.39
C LEU A 105 -3.52 11.14 -5.08
N ARG A 106 -3.51 12.48 -4.98
CA ARG A 106 -3.16 13.15 -3.72
C ARG A 106 -4.16 12.90 -2.61
N VAL A 107 -5.46 12.98 -2.91
CA VAL A 107 -6.50 12.70 -1.93
C VAL A 107 -6.43 11.23 -1.50
N LEU A 108 -6.22 10.32 -2.45
CA LEU A 108 -6.04 8.90 -2.18
C LEU A 108 -4.83 8.64 -1.27
N PHE A 109 -3.67 9.26 -1.54
CA PHE A 109 -2.49 9.10 -0.68
C PHE A 109 -2.69 9.73 0.70
N ALA A 110 -3.33 10.90 0.80
CA ALA A 110 -3.63 11.49 2.10
C ALA A 110 -4.57 10.59 2.92
N ALA A 111 -5.58 9.99 2.27
CA ALA A 111 -6.47 9.02 2.89
C ALA A 111 -5.73 7.74 3.30
N LEU A 112 -4.87 7.21 2.43
CA LEU A 112 -4.06 6.02 2.70
C LEU A 112 -3.10 6.23 3.88
N PHE A 113 -2.45 7.39 3.95
CA PHE A 113 -1.55 7.74 5.06
C PHE A 113 -2.30 7.99 6.36
N GLY A 114 -3.45 8.66 6.29
CA GLY A 114 -4.35 8.80 7.44
C GLY A 114 -4.81 7.44 7.95
N TRP A 115 -5.24 6.55 7.05
CA TRP A 115 -5.62 5.18 7.39
C TRP A 115 -4.48 4.39 8.03
N GLY A 116 -3.27 4.46 7.46
CA GLY A 116 -2.09 3.80 8.03
C GLY A 116 -1.79 4.26 9.45
N ALA A 117 -1.84 5.56 9.69
CA ALA A 117 -1.65 6.13 11.02
C ALA A 117 -2.77 5.76 11.99
N PHE A 118 -4.02 5.73 11.52
CA PHE A 118 -5.18 5.29 12.30
C PHE A 118 -4.98 3.85 12.79
N VAL A 119 -4.71 2.92 11.88
CA VAL A 119 -4.54 1.50 12.21
C VAL A 119 -3.40 1.29 13.21
N ILE A 120 -2.26 1.96 13.03
CA ILE A 120 -1.14 1.80 13.97
C ILE A 120 -1.47 2.37 15.35
N SER A 121 -2.22 3.48 15.41
CA SER A 121 -2.48 4.19 16.68
C SER A 121 -3.69 3.68 17.46
N VAL A 122 -4.73 3.15 16.80
CA VAL A 122 -5.99 2.73 17.44
C VAL A 122 -5.81 1.62 18.48
N PHE A 123 -4.78 0.79 18.31
CA PHE A 123 -4.47 -0.28 19.25
C PHE A 123 -3.79 0.18 20.55
N TYR A 124 -3.32 1.43 20.60
CA TYR A 124 -2.54 1.96 21.73
C TYR A 124 -3.16 3.19 22.38
N LEU A 125 -4.03 3.89 21.66
CA LEU A 125 -4.60 5.16 22.06
C LEU A 125 -6.13 5.09 22.06
N PRO A 126 -6.81 5.94 22.84
CA PRO A 126 -8.25 6.10 22.74
C PRO A 126 -8.67 6.42 21.30
N TYR A 127 -9.84 5.92 20.89
CA TYR A 127 -10.35 6.04 19.52
C TYR A 127 -10.32 7.48 18.98
N GLN A 128 -10.67 8.46 19.82
CA GLN A 128 -10.68 9.88 19.47
C GLN A 128 -9.26 10.40 19.16
N ALA A 129 -8.25 9.96 19.91
CA ALA A 129 -6.86 10.34 19.69
C ALA A 129 -6.30 9.70 18.41
N ALA A 130 -6.65 8.44 18.12
CA ALA A 130 -6.26 7.76 16.88
C ALA A 130 -6.82 8.47 15.63
N ILE A 131 -8.09 8.88 15.66
CA ILE A 131 -8.68 9.69 14.57
C ILE A 131 -7.95 11.03 14.43
N ALA A 132 -7.69 11.72 15.54
CA ALA A 132 -7.00 13.00 15.49
C ALA A 132 -5.62 12.90 14.85
N ILE A 133 -4.85 11.86 15.19
CA ILE A 133 -3.53 11.59 14.59
C ILE A 133 -3.65 11.28 13.10
N ALA A 134 -4.63 10.46 12.71
CA ALA A 134 -4.87 10.09 11.31
C ALA A 134 -5.17 11.31 10.43
N VAL A 135 -6.10 12.16 10.89
CA VAL A 135 -6.47 13.40 10.19
C VAL A 135 -5.28 14.36 10.16
N MET A 136 -4.60 14.54 11.29
CA MET A 136 -3.44 15.43 11.39
C MET A 136 -2.33 15.00 10.42
N LEU A 137 -1.98 13.70 10.36
CA LEU A 137 -0.96 13.21 9.46
C LEU A 137 -1.35 13.40 7.99
N GLY A 138 -2.60 13.06 7.64
CA GLY A 138 -3.13 13.24 6.29
C GLY A 138 -3.08 14.71 5.84
N VAL A 139 -3.50 15.64 6.71
CA VAL A 139 -3.49 17.09 6.44
C VAL A 139 -2.06 17.64 6.37
N ILE A 140 -1.18 17.26 7.29
CA ILE A 140 0.23 17.70 7.29
C ILE A 140 0.89 17.24 5.99
N TRP A 141 0.71 15.97 5.61
CA TRP A 141 1.28 15.46 4.37
C TRP A 141 0.66 16.16 3.14
N PHE A 142 -0.66 16.35 3.11
CA PHE A 142 -1.32 17.05 2.01
C PHE A 142 -0.85 18.50 1.88
N ALA A 143 -0.57 19.19 2.99
CA ALA A 143 -0.05 20.55 3.01
C ALA A 143 1.43 20.63 2.62
N LYS A 144 2.28 19.80 3.24
CA LYS A 144 3.74 19.79 3.10
C LYS A 144 4.27 18.34 2.98
N PRO A 145 4.26 17.76 1.77
CA PRO A 145 4.75 16.40 1.55
C PRO A 145 6.28 16.38 1.52
N PHE A 146 6.90 16.36 2.70
CA PHE A 146 8.35 16.15 2.82
C PHE A 146 8.73 14.71 2.46
N VAL A 147 9.92 14.52 1.88
CA VAL A 147 10.42 13.19 1.46
C VAL A 147 10.43 12.19 2.63
N TRP A 148 10.97 12.58 3.78
CA TRP A 148 11.02 11.69 4.95
C TRP A 148 9.62 11.30 5.44
N LEU A 149 8.69 12.27 5.49
CA LEU A 149 7.31 12.05 5.95
C LEU A 149 6.57 11.15 4.98
N HIS A 150 6.74 11.36 3.68
CA HIS A 150 6.14 10.54 2.64
C HIS A 150 6.59 9.08 2.74
N ASN A 151 7.90 8.82 2.82
CA ASN A 151 8.41 7.46 2.91
C ASN A 151 7.97 6.75 4.19
N LEU A 152 8.01 7.45 5.34
CA LEU A 152 7.57 6.89 6.61
C LEU A 152 6.07 6.58 6.59
N ALA A 153 5.25 7.52 6.10
CA ALA A 153 3.81 7.34 5.98
C ALA A 153 3.46 6.21 4.99
N LEU A 154 4.21 6.06 3.91
CA LEU A 154 4.04 4.98 2.94
C LEU A 154 4.36 3.62 3.57
N VAL A 155 5.50 3.49 4.27
CA VAL A 155 5.86 2.24 4.97
C VAL A 155 4.83 1.90 6.05
N ALA A 156 4.40 2.90 6.83
CA ALA A 156 3.36 2.73 7.84
C ALA A 156 2.02 2.29 7.22
N ALA A 157 1.59 2.92 6.12
CA ALA A 157 0.36 2.56 5.44
C ALA A 157 0.41 1.16 4.83
N LEU A 158 1.53 0.78 4.20
CA LEU A 158 1.70 -0.57 3.65
C LEU A 158 1.73 -1.63 4.75
N ALA A 159 2.38 -1.36 5.89
CA ALA A 159 2.36 -2.25 7.05
C ALA A 159 0.95 -2.39 7.66
N ALA A 160 0.20 -1.30 7.74
CA ALA A 160 -1.20 -1.31 8.19
C ALA A 160 -2.11 -2.10 7.25
N VAL A 161 -1.98 -1.89 5.93
CA VAL A 161 -2.73 -2.66 4.92
C VAL A 161 -2.37 -4.14 5.04
N ALA A 162 -1.08 -4.48 5.09
CA ALA A 162 -0.63 -5.87 5.19
C ALA A 162 -1.12 -6.56 6.46
N SER A 163 -1.09 -5.89 7.62
CA SER A 163 -1.56 -6.47 8.89
C SER A 163 -3.07 -6.68 8.91
N VAL A 164 -3.85 -5.69 8.47
CA VAL A 164 -5.32 -5.79 8.46
C VAL A 164 -5.78 -6.82 7.42
N PHE A 165 -5.38 -6.68 6.16
CA PHE A 165 -5.81 -7.60 5.11
C PHE A 165 -5.19 -9.00 5.25
N GLY A 166 -3.96 -9.10 5.76
CA GLY A 166 -3.33 -10.39 6.03
C GLY A 166 -4.09 -11.23 7.05
N ARG A 167 -4.85 -10.60 7.96
CA ARG A 167 -5.75 -11.30 8.88
C ARG A 167 -7.04 -11.79 8.21
N PHE A 168 -7.53 -11.08 7.20
CA PHE A 168 -8.80 -11.40 6.55
C PHE A 168 -8.67 -12.33 5.34
N ILE A 169 -7.45 -12.47 4.80
CA ILE A 169 -7.19 -13.31 3.62
C ILE A 169 -6.56 -14.63 4.08
N SER A 170 -7.17 -15.76 3.70
CA SER A 170 -6.58 -17.07 3.97
C SER A 170 -5.34 -17.31 3.10
N PRO A 171 -4.37 -18.14 3.53
CA PRO A 171 -3.19 -18.44 2.71
C PRO A 171 -3.54 -18.92 1.30
N TRP A 172 -4.59 -19.73 1.16
CA TRP A 172 -5.05 -20.22 -0.14
C TRP A 172 -5.67 -19.12 -1.01
N THR A 173 -6.52 -18.27 -0.42
CA THR A 173 -7.07 -17.11 -1.13
C THR A 173 -5.96 -16.15 -1.54
N ALA A 174 -4.94 -15.95 -0.70
CA ALA A 174 -3.76 -15.15 -1.03
C ALA A 174 -3.01 -15.73 -2.24
N MET A 175 -2.81 -17.06 -2.30
CA MET A 175 -2.20 -17.71 -3.46
C MET A 175 -3.00 -17.49 -4.76
N VAL A 176 -4.32 -17.60 -4.70
CA VAL A 176 -5.18 -17.34 -5.86
C VAL A 176 -5.09 -15.88 -6.30
N ILE A 177 -5.10 -14.93 -5.36
CA ILE A 177 -4.93 -13.50 -5.66
C ILE A 177 -3.55 -13.25 -6.29
N ILE A 178 -2.49 -13.83 -5.76
CA ILE A 178 -1.12 -13.70 -6.31
C ILE A 178 -1.06 -14.25 -7.73
N LEU A 179 -1.67 -15.41 -7.99
CA LEU A 179 -1.75 -15.99 -9.33
C LEU A 179 -2.53 -15.09 -10.29
N ALA A 180 -3.68 -14.56 -9.86
CA ALA A 180 -4.49 -13.64 -10.65
C ALA A 180 -3.73 -12.34 -10.98
N LEU A 181 -3.00 -11.78 -10.00
CA LEU A 181 -2.15 -10.61 -10.20
C LEU A 181 -0.98 -10.90 -11.15
N ALA A 182 -0.37 -12.08 -11.08
CA ALA A 182 0.69 -12.48 -12.00
C ALA A 182 0.19 -12.60 -13.44
N VAL A 183 -1.01 -13.15 -13.65
CA VAL A 183 -1.66 -13.19 -14.97
C VAL A 183 -1.96 -11.79 -15.47
N TYR A 184 -2.52 -10.92 -14.62
CA TYR A 184 -2.76 -9.52 -14.95
C TYR A 184 -1.47 -8.82 -15.38
N ASP A 185 -0.38 -8.98 -14.62
CA ASP A 185 0.90 -8.31 -14.88
C ASP A 185 1.46 -8.72 -16.26
N PHE A 186 1.42 -10.03 -16.57
CA PHE A 186 1.80 -10.55 -17.87
C PHE A 186 0.98 -9.93 -19.03
N LEU A 187 -0.34 -9.85 -18.87
CA LEU A 187 -1.22 -9.25 -19.88
C LEU A 187 -0.98 -7.74 -20.00
N ALA A 188 -0.86 -7.03 -18.89
CA ALA A 188 -0.67 -5.58 -18.85
C ALA A 188 0.66 -5.16 -19.49
N VAL A 189 1.72 -5.94 -19.31
CA VAL A 189 3.01 -5.73 -19.99
C VAL A 189 2.86 -5.97 -21.50
N ARG A 190 2.23 -7.09 -21.90
CA ARG A 190 2.05 -7.43 -23.32
C ARG A 190 1.26 -6.37 -24.09
N PHE A 191 0.24 -5.78 -23.48
CA PHE A 191 -0.58 -4.74 -24.10
C PHE A 191 -0.03 -3.32 -23.90
N GLY A 192 1.14 -3.15 -23.26
CA GLY A 192 1.73 -1.84 -23.01
C GLY A 192 0.92 -0.96 -22.04
N PHE A 193 0.00 -1.55 -21.28
CA PHE A 193 -0.82 -0.81 -20.31
C PHE A 193 0.04 -0.22 -19.19
N MET A 194 1.07 -0.96 -18.75
CA MET A 194 1.99 -0.48 -17.71
C MET A 194 2.79 0.74 -18.13
N THR A 195 3.32 0.77 -19.36
CA THR A 195 4.12 1.90 -19.85
C THR A 195 3.23 3.13 -20.09
N TRP A 196 2.01 2.92 -20.60
CA TRP A 196 1.01 3.98 -20.72
C TRP A 196 0.63 4.59 -19.36
N MET A 197 0.37 3.75 -18.37
CA MET A 197 0.05 4.19 -17.01
C MET A 197 1.22 4.95 -16.38
N ALA A 198 2.44 4.43 -16.55
CA ALA A 198 3.66 5.06 -16.03
C ALA A 198 3.87 6.47 -16.61
N ASP A 199 3.66 6.67 -17.92
CA ASP A 199 3.74 8.00 -18.55
C ASP A 199 2.68 8.97 -17.99
N ARG A 200 1.44 8.50 -17.80
CA ARG A 200 0.38 9.30 -17.15
C ARG A 200 0.71 9.66 -15.70
N LEU A 201 1.24 8.71 -14.93
CA LEU A 201 1.61 8.93 -13.53
C LEU A 201 2.81 9.86 -13.41
N ALA A 202 3.81 9.74 -14.29
CA ALA A 202 4.95 10.65 -14.35
C ALA A 202 4.49 12.09 -14.59
N LYS A 203 3.55 12.30 -15.51
CA LYS A 203 2.94 13.62 -15.79
C LYS A 203 2.11 14.19 -14.64
N SER A 204 1.68 13.35 -13.70
CA SER A 204 0.87 13.77 -12.55
C SER A 204 1.69 14.25 -11.34
N ASP A 205 3.03 14.15 -11.38
CA ASP A 205 3.96 14.40 -10.25
C ASP A 205 3.60 13.65 -8.96
N THR A 206 2.80 12.59 -9.07
CA THR A 206 2.29 11.81 -7.94
C THR A 206 2.64 10.35 -8.15
N LEU A 207 3.94 10.06 -8.08
CA LEU A 207 4.42 8.68 -8.13
C LEU A 207 4.28 8.04 -6.74
N PRO A 208 3.55 6.93 -6.59
CA PRO A 208 3.54 6.12 -5.37
C PRO A 208 4.87 5.37 -5.25
N ALA A 209 5.94 6.08 -4.92
CA ALA A 209 7.28 5.50 -4.88
C ALA A 209 8.03 5.94 -3.62
N ILE A 210 8.83 5.02 -3.08
CA ILE A 210 9.82 5.36 -2.05
C ILE A 210 10.88 6.24 -2.71
N VAL A 211 11.08 7.44 -2.17
CA VAL A 211 12.05 8.41 -2.69
C VAL A 211 13.30 8.38 -1.82
N ILE A 212 14.40 7.79 -2.31
CA ILE A 212 15.69 7.79 -1.60
C ILE A 212 16.58 8.91 -2.18
N PRO A 213 16.80 10.01 -1.46
CA PRO A 213 17.66 11.08 -1.94
C PRO A 213 19.13 10.66 -1.93
N LYS A 214 19.95 11.29 -2.80
CA LYS A 214 21.40 11.05 -2.87
C LYS A 214 22.17 11.62 -1.68
N ASP A 215 21.63 12.67 -1.05
CA ASP A 215 22.27 13.40 0.06
C ASP A 215 21.34 13.54 1.26
N HIS A 216 21.92 13.70 2.46
CA HIS A 216 21.18 13.90 3.72
C HIS A 216 20.25 15.12 3.69
N HIS A 217 20.60 16.18 2.95
CA HIS A 217 19.74 17.35 2.82
C HIS A 217 18.47 17.06 2.01
N GLY A 218 18.54 16.06 1.12
CA GLY A 218 17.43 15.64 0.25
C GLY A 218 16.19 15.15 0.99
N TRP A 219 16.32 14.74 2.26
CA TRP A 219 15.19 14.28 3.08
C TRP A 219 14.23 15.39 3.48
N LYS A 220 14.72 16.63 3.56
CA LYS A 220 13.91 17.80 3.93
C LYS A 220 13.28 18.50 2.73
N LEU A 221 13.50 17.98 1.52
CA LEU A 221 12.93 18.55 0.29
C LEU A 221 11.42 18.36 0.27
N ASN A 222 10.74 19.33 -0.35
CA ASN A 222 9.30 19.34 -0.47
C ASN A 222 8.88 18.87 -1.86
N LEU A 223 8.17 17.74 -1.91
CA LEU A 223 7.69 17.13 -3.16
C LEU A 223 6.73 18.02 -3.96
N LYS A 224 6.19 19.10 -3.37
CA LYS A 224 5.38 20.12 -4.10
C LYS A 224 6.21 21.09 -4.93
N LYS A 225 7.41 21.46 -4.46
CA LYS A 225 8.14 22.63 -4.98
C LYS A 225 9.23 22.26 -5.97
N GLU A 226 9.88 21.13 -5.75
CA GLU A 226 11.06 20.72 -6.50
C GLU A 226 10.75 19.62 -7.53
N GLY A 227 9.48 19.25 -7.69
CA GLY A 227 9.08 18.15 -8.56
C GLY A 227 9.70 16.81 -8.15
N ILE A 228 9.12 15.71 -8.62
CA ILE A 228 9.82 14.41 -8.54
C ILE A 228 10.86 14.33 -9.68
N THR A 229 10.62 15.06 -10.78
CA THR A 229 11.50 15.18 -11.95
C THR A 229 12.85 15.80 -11.60
N ASP A 230 12.94 16.89 -10.85
CA ASP A 230 14.26 17.52 -10.59
C ASP A 230 15.12 16.68 -9.62
N ILE A 231 14.49 15.83 -8.81
CA ILE A 231 15.17 14.87 -7.92
C ILE A 231 15.65 13.63 -8.70
N LEU A 232 14.91 13.19 -9.73
CA LEU A 232 15.24 12.02 -10.56
C LEU A 232 16.17 12.38 -11.74
N GLU A 233 16.00 13.55 -12.36
CA GLU A 233 16.83 14.10 -13.44
C GLU A 233 18.05 14.85 -12.90
N SER A 234 18.86 14.18 -12.06
CA SER A 234 20.25 14.66 -11.94
C SER A 234 20.96 14.35 -13.25
N LYS A 235 21.08 15.35 -14.14
CA LYS A 235 21.89 15.40 -15.36
C LYS A 235 21.99 14.07 -16.16
N SER A 236 21.30 14.06 -17.30
CA SER A 236 21.46 13.16 -18.45
C SER A 236 22.90 12.70 -18.77
N ASP A 237 23.93 13.44 -18.38
CA ASP A 237 25.33 13.16 -18.70
C ASP A 237 25.96 11.97 -17.94
N ALA A 238 25.27 11.34 -16.99
CA ALA A 238 25.80 10.21 -16.23
C ALA A 238 25.27 8.83 -16.65
N ARG A 239 24.51 8.72 -17.75
CA ARG A 239 24.18 7.41 -18.35
C ARG A 239 25.32 6.92 -19.23
N SER A 240 26.42 6.54 -18.58
CA SER A 240 27.32 5.52 -19.12
C SER A 240 26.64 4.17 -18.88
N TYR A 241 26.30 3.48 -19.96
CA TYR A 241 25.64 2.19 -20.00
C TYR A 241 26.34 1.11 -19.13
N SER A 242 25.53 0.42 -18.32
CA SER A 242 25.67 -0.98 -17.88
C SER A 242 24.43 -1.24 -17.00
N ILE A 243 23.49 -2.16 -17.26
CA ILE A 243 23.39 -3.39 -18.06
C ILE A 243 22.04 -3.36 -18.78
#